data_AF-A0A9W6MN88-F1
#
_entry.id   AF-A0A9W6MN88-F1
#
_cell.length_a   1.000
_cell.length_b   1.000
_cell.length_c   1.000
_cell.angle_alpha   90.00
_cell.angle_beta   90.00
_cell.angle_gamma   90.00
#
_symmetry.space_group_name_H-M   'P 1'
#
loop_
_entity.id
_entity.type
_entity.pdbx_description
1 polymer ?
#
loop_
_entity_poly.entity_id
_entity_poly.type
_entity_poly.pdbx_seq_one_letter_code
_entity_poly.pdbx_strand_id
1 'polypeptide(L)'
;MSWFVKVEGRVYGPYTPQQMRAFVAEGRIAAHSQISPDRDGIWAQASDIEEFRDWLEDLGQRKQPEKRVTPGARPANFVVIAEIHSENAAEFAHALAAYGDLESITGGVWLLRGPTTSAVLRNELSHILGRDDKLLVIDASHDRAAWFNLGREADQNIRELWSRAH
;
A
#
# COMPACT_ATOMS: atom_id res chain seq x y z
N MET A 1 -0.32 26.14 23.93
CA MET A 1 0.91 25.84 23.16
C MET A 1 0.68 26.30 21.72
N SER A 2 1.66 26.92 21.09
CA SER A 2 1.61 27.34 19.69
C SER A 2 2.87 26.89 18.97
N TRP A 3 2.78 26.69 17.67
CA TRP A 3 3.88 26.19 16.85
C TRP A 3 4.19 27.14 15.69
N PHE A 4 5.45 27.16 15.28
CA PHE A 4 5.96 27.87 14.11
C PHE A 4 6.57 26.87 13.13
N VAL A 5 6.48 27.18 11.83
CA VAL A 5 7.04 26.37 10.75
C VAL A 5 8.02 27.21 9.94
N LYS A 6 9.19 26.66 9.62
CA LYS A 6 10.19 27.31 8.78
C LYS A 6 10.28 26.62 7.42
N VAL A 7 10.03 27.39 6.36
CA VAL A 7 10.11 26.94 4.96
C VAL A 7 10.99 27.93 4.21
N GLU A 8 12.07 27.45 3.59
CA GLU A 8 13.01 28.27 2.81
C GLU A 8 13.48 29.53 3.55
N GLY A 9 13.74 29.41 4.85
CA GLY A 9 14.20 30.52 5.70
C GLY A 9 13.10 31.45 6.21
N ARG A 10 11.85 31.32 5.72
CA ARG A 10 10.71 32.11 6.18
C ARG A 10 9.94 31.40 7.30
N VAL A 11 9.60 32.15 8.35
CA VAL A 11 8.90 31.66 9.54
C VAL A 11 7.41 32.01 9.47
N TYR A 12 6.57 30.98 9.59
CA TYR A 12 5.11 31.06 9.59
C TYR A 12 4.53 30.63 10.94
N GLY A 13 3.37 31.18 11.29
CA GLY A 13 2.69 30.95 12.57
C GLY A 13 2.46 32.26 13.35
N PRO A 14 1.96 32.18 14.60
CA PRO A 14 1.74 30.96 15.37
C PRO A 14 0.56 30.12 14.87
N TYR A 15 0.70 28.81 14.92
CA TYR A 15 -0.36 27.84 14.64
C TYR A 15 -0.74 27.07 15.89
N THR A 16 -2.02 26.74 16.01
CA THR A 16 -2.50 25.85 17.08
C THR A 16 -2.12 24.39 16.77
N PRO A 17 -2.04 23.51 17.77
CA PRO A 17 -1.84 22.07 17.54
C PRO A 17 -2.84 21.47 16.55
N GLN A 18 -4.10 21.92 16.58
CA GLN A 18 -5.13 21.48 15.63
C GLN A 18 -4.80 21.87 14.18
N GLN A 19 -4.32 23.10 13.96
CA GLN A 19 -3.89 23.54 12.63
C GLN A 19 -2.67 22.75 12.15
N MET A 20 -1.71 22.50 13.04
CA MET A 20 -0.53 21.70 12.73
C MET A 20 -0.88 20.25 12.38
N ARG A 21 -1.79 19.63 13.13
CA ARG A 21 -2.30 18.28 12.80
C ARG A 21 -3.00 18.23 11.45
N ALA A 22 -3.76 19.27 11.09
CA ALA A 22 -4.35 19.39 9.75
C ALA A 22 -3.27 19.52 8.66
N PHE A 23 -2.21 20.29 8.89
CA PHE A 23 -1.11 20.43 7.93
C PHE A 23 -0.34 19.12 7.74
N VAL A 24 -0.16 18.33 8.80
CA VAL A 24 0.36 16.97 8.73
C VAL A 24 -0.57 16.11 7.85
N ALA A 25 -1.87 16.14 8.10
CA ALA A 25 -2.86 15.36 7.32
C ALA A 25 -2.91 15.71 5.83
N GLU A 26 -2.67 16.98 5.51
CA GLU A 26 -2.59 17.48 4.14
C GLU A 26 -1.21 17.30 3.49
N GLY A 27 -0.23 16.71 4.19
CA GLY A 27 1.13 16.50 3.69
C GLY A 27 1.99 17.77 3.61
N ARG A 28 1.54 18.88 4.18
CA ARG A 28 2.29 20.16 4.24
C ARG A 28 3.39 20.15 5.29
N ILE A 29 3.30 19.24 6.27
CA ILE A 29 4.35 18.96 7.24
C ILE A 29 4.78 17.51 7.04
N ALA A 30 6.05 17.32 6.72
CA ALA A 30 6.71 16.03 6.59
C ALA A 30 7.72 15.83 7.73
N ALA A 31 8.28 14.63 7.86
CA ALA A 31 9.25 14.29 8.91
C ALA A 31 10.40 15.30 9.03
N HIS A 32 10.93 15.78 7.90
CA HIS A 32 12.04 16.73 7.84
C HIS A 32 11.63 18.21 8.02
N SER A 33 10.33 18.51 8.11
CA SER A 33 9.86 19.89 8.26
C SER A 33 10.39 20.52 9.54
N GLN A 34 10.85 21.76 9.44
CA GLN A 34 11.43 22.50 10.57
C GLN A 34 10.32 23.18 11.37
N ILE A 35 10.22 22.85 12.64
CA ILE A 35 9.19 23.36 13.55
C ILE A 35 9.79 23.82 14.89
N SER A 36 9.11 24.76 15.55
CA SER A 36 9.52 25.27 16.86
C SER A 36 8.33 25.77 17.68
N PRO A 37 8.33 25.64 19.02
CA PRO A 37 7.31 26.25 19.88
C PRO A 37 7.52 27.77 20.04
N ASP A 38 8.66 28.29 19.61
CA ASP A 38 9.02 29.71 19.68
C ASP A 38 9.46 30.21 18.29
N ARG A 39 9.13 31.45 17.95
CA ARG A 39 9.39 32.04 16.64
C ARG A 39 10.89 32.14 16.34
N ASP A 40 11.66 32.51 17.36
CA ASP A 40 13.10 32.76 17.26
C ASP A 40 13.92 31.71 18.06
N GLY A 41 13.27 30.59 18.41
CA GLY A 41 13.85 29.54 19.22
C GLY A 41 14.66 28.50 18.43
N ILE A 42 14.92 27.38 19.10
CA ILE A 42 15.57 26.22 18.50
C ILE A 42 14.57 25.53 17.55
N TRP A 43 15.04 25.25 16.33
CA TRP A 43 14.29 24.52 15.32
C TRP A 43 14.66 23.04 15.37
N ALA A 44 13.65 22.19 15.33
CA ALA A 44 13.81 20.74 15.26
C ALA A 44 13.03 20.18 14.07
N GLN A 45 13.41 18.99 13.60
CA GLN A 45 12.63 18.28 12.61
C GLN A 45 11.34 17.75 13.25
N ALA A 46 10.26 17.69 12.48
CA ALA A 46 8.99 17.16 12.95
C ALA A 46 9.13 15.71 13.48
N SER A 47 10.01 14.89 12.90
CA SER A 47 10.30 13.53 13.39
C SER A 47 10.95 13.48 14.78
N ASP A 48 11.63 14.55 15.20
CA ASP A 48 12.35 14.60 16.47
C ASP A 48 11.42 14.99 17.63
N ILE A 49 10.23 15.52 17.32
CA ILE A 49 9.23 15.93 18.31
C ILE A 49 8.14 14.86 18.41
N GLU A 50 7.93 14.35 19.62
CA GLU A 50 7.00 13.24 19.93
C GLU A 50 5.58 13.49 19.39
N GLU A 51 4.99 14.67 19.67
CA GLU A 51 3.64 15.03 19.20
C GLU A 51 3.49 14.95 17.67
N PHE A 52 4.52 15.33 16.93
CA PHE A 52 4.50 15.30 15.46
C PHE A 52 4.82 13.91 14.90
N ARG A 53 5.70 13.16 15.56
CA ARG A 53 5.97 11.76 15.24
C ARG A 53 4.68 10.95 15.31
N ASP A 54 3.92 11.10 16.39
CA ASP A 54 2.63 10.41 16.56
C ASP A 54 1.63 10.75 15.45
N TRP A 55 1.54 12.02 15.04
CA TRP A 55 0.64 12.43 13.95
C TRP A 55 1.09 11.92 12.58
N LEU A 56 2.40 11.92 12.32
CA LEU A 56 2.99 11.38 11.09
C LEU A 56 2.80 9.86 11.01
N GLU A 57 2.92 9.15 12.14
CA GLU A 57 2.65 7.72 12.26
C GLU A 57 1.16 7.40 12.11
N ASP A 58 0.25 8.16 12.73
CA ASP A 58 -1.22 8.02 12.57
C ASP A 58 -1.61 8.17 11.09
N LEU A 59 -0.99 9.09 10.34
CA LEU A 59 -1.19 9.18 8.90
C LEU A 59 -0.61 8.01 8.12
N GLY A 60 0.59 7.54 8.49
CA GLY A 60 1.20 6.36 7.89
C GLY A 60 0.34 5.11 8.07
N GLN A 61 -0.25 4.95 9.26
CA GLN A 61 -1.15 3.85 9.61
C GLN A 61 -2.50 3.97 8.89
N ARG A 62 -3.09 5.18 8.82
CA ARG A 62 -4.31 5.41 8.02
C ARG A 62 -4.13 5.19 6.52
N LYS A 63 -2.89 5.35 6.02
CA LYS A 63 -2.51 5.04 4.63
C LYS A 63 -2.13 3.57 4.42
N GLN A 64 -2.10 2.74 5.45
CA GLN A 64 -2.01 1.30 5.26
C GLN A 64 -3.41 0.72 5.17
N PRO A 65 -3.69 -0.15 4.19
CA PRO A 65 -4.97 -0.81 4.13
C PRO A 65 -5.16 -1.68 5.38
N GLU A 66 -6.39 -1.74 5.89
CA GLU A 66 -6.71 -2.68 6.98
C GLU A 66 -6.35 -4.11 6.55
N LYS A 67 -5.63 -4.84 7.42
CA LYS A 67 -5.19 -6.21 7.11
C LYS A 67 -6.41 -7.11 6.91
N ARG A 68 -6.52 -7.70 5.71
CA ARG A 68 -7.58 -8.62 5.31
C ARG A 68 -7.13 -10.07 5.51
N VAL A 69 -7.98 -10.85 6.18
CA VAL A 69 -7.74 -12.27 6.47
C VAL A 69 -8.92 -13.07 5.93
N THR A 70 -8.63 -14.17 5.23
CA THR A 70 -9.67 -15.13 4.85
C THR A 70 -9.90 -16.08 6.03
N PRO A 71 -11.13 -16.19 6.58
CA PRO A 71 -11.41 -17.07 7.70
C PRO A 71 -10.97 -18.52 7.43
N GLY A 72 -10.18 -19.09 8.35
CA GLY A 72 -9.66 -20.45 8.23
C GLY A 72 -8.45 -20.62 7.29
N ALA A 73 -8.03 -19.59 6.55
CA ALA A 73 -6.82 -19.65 5.75
C ALA A 73 -5.57 -19.55 6.62
N ARG A 74 -4.59 -20.43 6.37
CA ARG A 74 -3.25 -20.30 6.93
C ARG A 74 -2.41 -19.38 6.04
N PRO A 75 -1.37 -18.71 6.59
CA PRO A 75 -0.45 -17.95 5.77
C PRO A 75 0.16 -18.79 4.64
N ALA A 76 0.05 -18.29 3.42
CA ALA A 76 0.57 -18.92 2.21
C ALA A 76 1.42 -17.92 1.41
N ASN A 77 2.29 -18.45 0.55
CA ASN A 77 3.13 -17.65 -0.34
C ASN A 77 2.47 -17.55 -1.72
N PHE A 78 2.36 -16.33 -2.23
CA PHE A 78 1.78 -16.05 -3.54
C PHE A 78 2.77 -15.34 -4.44
N VAL A 79 2.74 -15.67 -5.72
CA VAL A 79 3.32 -14.87 -6.80
C VAL A 79 2.17 -14.16 -7.50
N VAL A 80 2.18 -12.84 -7.52
CA VAL A 80 1.16 -12.02 -8.18
C VAL A 80 1.80 -11.32 -9.37
N ILE A 81 1.21 -11.49 -10.54
CA ILE A 81 1.68 -10.91 -11.79
C ILE A 81 0.51 -10.13 -12.39
N ALA A 82 0.69 -8.84 -12.65
CA ALA A 82 -0.31 -8.00 -13.28
C ALA A 82 0.29 -7.13 -14.37
N GLU A 83 -0.45 -6.99 -15.47
CA GLU A 83 -0.17 -6.03 -16.54
C GLU A 83 -1.26 -4.96 -16.46
N ILE A 84 -0.93 -3.78 -15.91
CA ILE A 84 -1.88 -2.72 -15.60
C ILE A 84 -1.57 -1.51 -16.49
N HIS A 85 -2.50 -1.16 -17.38
CA HIS A 85 -2.33 -0.07 -18.36
C HIS A 85 -2.81 1.29 -17.83
N SER A 86 -3.60 1.28 -16.76
CA SER A 86 -4.24 2.46 -16.16
C SER A 86 -3.41 3.08 -15.02
N GLU A 87 -3.85 4.25 -14.56
CA GLU A 87 -3.38 4.92 -13.34
C GLU A 87 -3.66 4.15 -12.04
N ASN A 88 -4.33 2.99 -12.13
CA ASN A 88 -4.75 2.17 -10.99
C ASN A 88 -3.62 1.30 -10.41
N ALA A 89 -2.41 1.32 -10.99
CA ALA A 89 -1.29 0.49 -10.49
C ALA A 89 -0.97 0.76 -9.01
N ALA A 90 -1.06 2.02 -8.57
CA ALA A 90 -0.85 2.40 -7.18
C ALA A 90 -1.98 1.90 -6.26
N GLU A 91 -3.23 2.00 -6.70
CA GLU A 91 -4.39 1.49 -5.97
C GLU A 91 -4.36 -0.04 -5.87
N PHE A 92 -3.98 -0.73 -6.95
CA PHE A 92 -3.81 -2.18 -6.97
C PHE A 92 -2.75 -2.64 -5.97
N ALA A 93 -1.56 -2.03 -6.00
CA ALA A 93 -0.48 -2.37 -5.07
C ALA A 93 -0.88 -2.07 -3.61
N HIS A 94 -1.58 -0.95 -3.38
CA HIS A 94 -2.11 -0.62 -2.07
C HIS A 94 -3.15 -1.65 -1.60
N ALA A 95 -4.10 -2.07 -2.44
CA ALA A 95 -5.07 -3.11 -2.09
C ALA A 95 -4.40 -4.47 -1.85
N LEU A 96 -3.38 -4.82 -2.63
CA LEU A 96 -2.62 -6.06 -2.47
C LEU A 96 -1.89 -6.12 -1.12
N ALA A 97 -1.33 -5.00 -0.66
CA ALA A 97 -0.66 -4.89 0.64
C ALA A 97 -1.61 -5.15 1.83
N ALA A 98 -2.93 -5.05 1.62
CA ALA A 98 -3.92 -5.40 2.64
C ALA A 98 -3.88 -6.87 3.02
N TYR A 99 -3.41 -7.76 2.14
CA TYR A 99 -3.51 -9.20 2.33
C TYR A 99 -2.30 -9.81 3.05
N GLY A 100 -1.28 -9.03 3.38
CA GLY A 100 -0.11 -9.53 4.11
C GLY A 100 1.19 -8.79 3.79
N ASP A 101 2.30 -9.47 4.03
CA ASP A 101 3.63 -8.93 3.79
C ASP A 101 3.92 -8.99 2.28
N LEU A 102 4.22 -7.83 1.69
CA LEU A 102 4.32 -7.65 0.24
C LEU A 102 5.72 -7.17 -0.14
N GLU A 103 6.33 -7.82 -1.12
CA GLU A 103 7.60 -7.41 -1.71
C GLU A 103 7.45 -7.24 -3.23
N SER A 104 7.98 -6.15 -3.78
CA SER A 104 7.92 -5.85 -5.21
C SER A 104 9.20 -6.33 -5.88
N ILE A 105 9.08 -7.24 -6.84
CA ILE A 105 10.25 -7.79 -7.54
C ILE A 105 10.61 -6.92 -8.75
N THR A 106 9.61 -6.58 -9.56
CA THR A 106 9.73 -5.68 -10.71
C THR A 106 8.36 -5.12 -11.06
N GLY A 107 8.27 -4.29 -12.10
CA GLY A 107 7.00 -3.72 -12.56
C GLY A 107 5.97 -4.81 -12.85
N GLY A 108 4.86 -4.80 -12.12
CA GLY A 108 3.79 -5.78 -12.30
C GLY A 108 4.02 -7.13 -11.62
N VAL A 109 5.06 -7.33 -10.81
CA VAL A 109 5.36 -8.62 -10.18
C VAL A 109 5.65 -8.48 -8.69
N TRP A 110 4.90 -9.21 -7.88
CA TRP A 110 5.01 -9.18 -6.42
C TRP A 110 5.07 -10.57 -5.80
N LEU A 111 5.78 -10.67 -4.67
CA LEU A 111 5.65 -11.75 -3.71
C LEU A 111 4.78 -11.30 -2.55
N LEU A 112 3.78 -12.09 -2.20
CA LEU A 112 2.90 -11.83 -1.07
C LEU A 112 2.93 -13.02 -0.12
N ARG A 113 3.02 -12.76 1.19
CA ARG A 113 2.77 -13.75 2.24
C ARG A 113 1.61 -13.33 3.11
N GLY A 114 0.56 -14.14 3.17
CA GLY A 114 -0.62 -13.78 3.95
C GLY A 114 -1.67 -14.88 4.11
N PRO A 115 -2.55 -14.77 5.12
CA PRO A 115 -3.63 -15.73 5.36
C PRO A 115 -4.83 -15.47 4.43
N THR A 116 -4.63 -15.76 3.14
CA THR A 116 -5.65 -15.61 2.10
C THR A 116 -5.60 -16.77 1.10
N THR A 117 -6.32 -16.67 -0.02
CA THR A 117 -6.30 -17.66 -1.11
C THR A 117 -6.14 -16.98 -2.46
N SER A 118 -5.60 -17.69 -3.45
CA SER A 118 -5.47 -17.17 -4.81
C SER A 118 -6.82 -16.78 -5.42
N ALA A 119 -7.90 -17.49 -5.07
CA ALA A 119 -9.27 -17.16 -5.49
C ALA A 119 -9.77 -15.82 -4.90
N VAL A 120 -9.55 -15.58 -3.60
CA VAL A 120 -9.92 -14.32 -2.95
C VAL A 120 -9.11 -13.17 -3.53
N LEU A 121 -7.79 -13.31 -3.63
CA LEU A 121 -6.92 -12.31 -4.24
C LEU A 121 -7.37 -11.97 -5.67
N ARG A 122 -7.61 -12.98 -6.51
CA ARG A 122 -8.07 -12.76 -7.88
C ARG A 122 -9.40 -12.00 -7.91
N ASN A 123 -10.38 -12.42 -7.11
CA ASN A 123 -11.70 -11.79 -7.09
C ASN A 123 -11.60 -10.31 -6.69
N GLU A 124 -10.97 -10.04 -5.55
CA GLU A 124 -10.89 -8.71 -4.95
C GLU A 124 -10.08 -7.74 -5.82
N LEU A 125 -8.91 -8.19 -6.30
CA LEU A 125 -8.03 -7.35 -7.09
C LEU A 125 -8.57 -7.11 -8.51
N SER A 126 -9.34 -8.06 -9.07
CA SER A 126 -9.95 -7.89 -10.41
C SER A 126 -10.96 -6.74 -10.47
N HIS A 127 -11.52 -6.31 -9.33
CA HIS A 127 -12.44 -5.16 -9.30
C HIS A 127 -11.75 -3.81 -9.54
N ILE A 128 -10.42 -3.75 -9.31
CA ILE A 128 -9.60 -2.55 -9.52
C ILE A 128 -9.11 -2.47 -10.97
N LEU A 129 -9.04 -3.63 -11.63
CA LEU A 129 -8.49 -3.79 -12.97
C LEU A 129 -9.51 -3.39 -14.05
N GLY A 130 -9.00 -2.70 -15.06
CA GLY A 130 -9.73 -2.37 -16.26
C GLY A 130 -9.96 -3.57 -17.18
N ARG A 131 -10.75 -3.34 -18.24
CA ARG A 131 -11.13 -4.38 -19.21
C ARG A 131 -9.95 -5.01 -19.95
N ASP A 132 -8.84 -4.30 -20.11
CA ASP A 132 -7.66 -4.76 -20.87
C ASP A 132 -6.49 -5.15 -19.95
N ASP A 133 -6.63 -4.94 -18.63
CA ASP A 133 -5.63 -5.31 -17.65
C ASP A 133 -5.63 -6.82 -17.41
N LYS A 134 -4.47 -7.39 -17.08
CA LYS A 134 -4.29 -8.84 -16.88
C LYS A 134 -3.82 -9.12 -15.47
N LEU A 135 -4.24 -10.26 -14.91
CA LEU A 135 -3.80 -10.71 -13.60
C LEU A 135 -3.64 -12.23 -13.56
N LEU A 136 -2.52 -12.67 -12.98
CA LEU A 136 -2.23 -14.06 -12.63
C LEU A 136 -1.77 -14.11 -11.17
N VAL A 137 -2.39 -14.98 -10.40
CA VAL A 137 -2.07 -15.24 -8.99
C VAL A 137 -1.74 -16.72 -8.83
N ILE A 138 -0.52 -17.01 -8.40
CA ILE A 138 -0.04 -18.36 -8.12
C ILE A 138 0.07 -18.52 -6.62
N ASP A 139 -0.63 -19.48 -6.05
CA ASP A 139 -0.42 -19.99 -4.69
C ASP A 139 0.71 -21.03 -4.74
N ALA A 140 1.91 -20.59 -4.37
CA ALA A 140 3.11 -21.42 -4.37
C ALA A 140 3.14 -22.41 -3.19
N SER A 141 2.30 -22.21 -2.17
CA SER A 141 2.24 -23.10 -1.01
C SER A 141 1.32 -24.30 -1.23
N HIS A 142 0.30 -24.17 -2.09
CA HIS A 142 -0.71 -25.20 -2.31
C HIS A 142 -0.81 -25.71 -3.75
N ASP A 143 0.12 -25.31 -4.62
CA ASP A 143 0.14 -25.65 -6.04
C ASP A 143 -1.19 -25.29 -6.74
N ARG A 144 -1.62 -24.02 -6.58
CA ARG A 144 -2.86 -23.51 -7.21
C ARG A 144 -2.56 -22.27 -8.01
N ALA A 145 -3.29 -22.08 -9.10
CA ALA A 145 -3.26 -20.84 -9.88
C ALA A 145 -4.67 -20.30 -10.08
N ALA A 146 -4.79 -18.98 -10.11
CA ALA A 146 -6.01 -18.25 -10.45
C ALA A 146 -5.62 -17.06 -11.34
N TRP A 147 -6.44 -16.74 -12.34
CA TRP A 147 -6.13 -15.66 -13.28
C TRP A 147 -7.39 -14.92 -13.71
N PHE A 148 -7.17 -13.77 -14.35
CA PHE A 148 -8.19 -12.88 -14.87
C PHE A 148 -7.72 -12.28 -16.21
N ASN A 149 -8.64 -12.30 -17.18
CA ASN A 149 -8.51 -11.59 -18.46
C ASN A 149 -7.28 -11.94 -19.32
N LEU A 150 -6.88 -13.22 -19.35
CA LEU A 150 -5.77 -13.69 -20.19
C LEU A 150 -6.21 -14.07 -21.62
N GLY A 151 -7.51 -14.11 -21.87
CA GLY A 151 -8.09 -14.53 -23.14
C GLY A 151 -8.31 -16.04 -23.25
N ARG A 152 -9.23 -16.45 -24.13
CA ARG A 152 -9.74 -17.83 -24.22
C ARG A 152 -8.65 -18.88 -24.47
N GLU A 153 -7.66 -18.57 -25.30
CA GLU A 153 -6.58 -19.50 -25.63
C GLU A 153 -5.66 -19.74 -24.42
N ALA A 154 -5.21 -18.66 -23.77
CA ALA A 154 -4.39 -18.76 -22.57
C ALA A 154 -5.14 -19.47 -21.43
N ASP A 155 -6.43 -19.18 -21.24
CA ASP A 155 -7.27 -19.86 -20.25
C ASP A 155 -7.27 -21.39 -20.42
N GLN A 156 -7.42 -21.86 -21.66
CA GLN A 156 -7.40 -23.30 -21.96
C GLN A 156 -6.01 -23.89 -21.73
N ASN A 157 -4.97 -23.25 -22.24
CA ASN A 157 -3.58 -23.72 -22.11
C ASN A 157 -3.14 -23.81 -20.65
N ILE A 158 -3.46 -22.81 -19.83
CA ILE A 158 -3.12 -22.82 -18.39
C ILE A 158 -3.87 -23.94 -17.67
N ARG A 159 -5.17 -24.15 -17.97
CA ARG A 159 -5.93 -25.27 -17.40
C ARG A 159 -5.28 -26.61 -17.72
N GLU A 160 -4.87 -26.83 -18.97
CA GLU A 160 -4.19 -28.07 -19.38
C GLU A 160 -2.85 -28.28 -18.71
N LEU A 161 -2.06 -27.21 -18.53
CA LEU A 161 -0.77 -27.29 -17.84
C LEU A 161 -0.96 -27.65 -16.36
N TRP A 162 -1.93 -27.03 -15.68
CA TRP A 162 -2.15 -27.19 -14.23
C TRP A 162 -3.03 -28.39 -13.87
N SER A 163 -3.85 -28.90 -14.80
CA SER A 163 -4.62 -30.13 -14.58
C SER A 163 -3.79 -31.41 -14.69
N ARG A 164 -2.56 -31.33 -15.22
CA ARG A 164 -1.66 -32.48 -15.42
C ARG A 164 -0.88 -32.90 -14.18
N ALA A 165 -1.09 -32.24 -13.04
CA ALA A 165 -0.62 -32.75 -11.75
C ALA A 165 -1.50 -33.94 -11.32
N HIS A 166 -1.16 -35.12 -11.84
CA HIS A 166 -1.60 -36.42 -11.31
C HIS A 166 -0.54 -36.95 -10.33
#